data_AF-A0A1S1SWF7-F1
#
_entry.id   AF-A0A1S1SWF7-F1
#
_cell.length_a   1.000
_cell.length_b   1.000
_cell.length_c   1.000
_cell.angle_alpha   90.00
_cell.angle_beta   90.00
_cell.angle_gamma   90.00
#
_symmetry.space_group_name_H-M   'P 1'
#
loop_
_entity.id
_entity.type
_entity.pdbx_description
1 polymer ?
#
loop_
_entity_poly.entity_id
_entity_poly.type
_entity_poly.pdbx_seq_one_letter_code
_entity_poly.pdbx_strand_id
1 'polypeptide(L)'
;MEFGAGQNGHSDNDWNRYRSSIWVCQPDNRRWKASTAKDPFEASFALLAGIAYLQPFIDGNKRTGRLLSNIPLLKAGLPPVSFIGVGRAAYGLGMTTWYELADTSYLGEAIAEGYAITAPSYLVATTTKRVPRSVEIRMRRRLDDAVAEYLSGAVDSPDLMPSDFARDAFRDLEGEDLDVTVQSFADVIASINELNCVAYGVTPEPCRKISHGETRGRPHTRWTVGRLHKS
;
A
#
# COMPACT_ATOMS: atom_id res chain seq x y z
N MET A 1 -14.28 -13.63 13.65
CA MET A 1 -13.17 -12.81 14.17
C MET A 1 -13.47 -11.38 13.79
N GLU A 2 -14.07 -10.63 14.73
CA GLU A 2 -14.43 -9.24 14.52
C GLU A 2 -13.17 -8.38 14.45
N PHE A 3 -12.97 -7.71 13.31
CA PHE A 3 -12.03 -6.60 13.23
C PHE A 3 -12.72 -5.39 13.84
N GLY A 4 -12.48 -5.18 15.14
CA GLY A 4 -12.94 -3.99 15.86
C GLY A 4 -12.35 -2.75 15.21
N ALA A 5 -13.22 -1.92 14.62
CA ALA A 5 -12.89 -0.58 14.18
C ALA A 5 -12.59 0.29 15.41
N GLY A 6 -11.33 0.26 15.86
CA GLY A 6 -10.82 1.17 16.88
C GLY A 6 -10.79 2.59 16.32
N GLN A 7 -11.69 3.43 16.82
CA GLN A 7 -11.60 4.88 16.67
C GLN A 7 -10.32 5.37 17.36
N ASN A 8 -9.26 5.64 16.60
CA ASN A 8 -8.08 6.33 17.12
C ASN A 8 -7.87 7.61 16.30
N GLY A 9 -8.23 8.74 16.90
CA GLY A 9 -7.86 10.06 16.40
C GLY A 9 -6.34 10.16 16.30
N HIS A 10 -5.82 10.13 15.06
CA HIS A 10 -4.41 10.34 14.76
C HIS A 10 -4.14 11.85 14.69
N SER A 11 -3.92 12.47 15.85
CA SER A 11 -3.48 13.87 15.97
C SER A 11 -1.98 13.91 16.24
N ASP A 12 -1.23 14.78 15.54
CA ASP A 12 0.03 15.50 15.88
C ASP A 12 1.14 14.90 16.80
N ASN A 13 0.98 13.69 17.32
CA ASN A 13 1.69 13.19 18.50
C ASN A 13 2.43 11.87 18.25
N ASP A 14 2.12 11.12 17.18
CA ASP A 14 2.73 9.81 16.93
C ASP A 14 4.22 9.90 16.53
N TRP A 15 4.63 11.01 15.92
CA TRP A 15 6.02 11.26 15.52
C TRP A 15 6.87 11.79 16.68
N ASN A 16 6.31 12.64 17.54
CA ASN A 16 6.96 13.01 18.80
C ASN A 16 7.17 11.76 19.67
N ARG A 17 6.20 10.84 19.64
CA ARG A 17 6.33 9.53 20.26
C ARG A 17 7.45 8.70 19.62
N TYR A 18 7.48 8.54 18.29
CA TYR A 18 8.55 7.82 17.57
C TYR A 18 9.94 8.31 17.97
N ARG A 19 10.13 9.64 18.01
CA ARG A 19 11.38 10.26 18.45
C ARG A 19 11.64 9.88 19.92
N SER A 20 10.73 10.19 20.84
CA SER A 20 10.91 9.91 22.27
C SER A 20 11.20 8.43 22.59
N SER A 21 10.50 7.49 21.96
CA SER A 21 10.65 6.06 22.22
C SER A 21 12.00 5.51 21.75
N ILE A 22 12.50 5.99 20.61
CA ILE A 22 13.85 5.63 20.15
C ILE A 22 14.93 6.19 21.09
N TRP A 23 14.77 7.42 21.57
CA TRP A 23 15.73 8.05 22.49
C TRP A 23 15.69 7.44 23.91
N VAL A 24 14.58 6.83 24.32
CA VAL A 24 14.46 6.13 25.61
C VAL A 24 15.26 4.82 25.65
N CYS A 25 15.65 4.28 24.49
CA CYS A 25 16.48 3.07 24.39
C CYS A 25 17.96 3.39 24.70
N GLN A 26 18.26 3.57 25.99
CA GLN A 26 19.57 3.94 26.56
C GLN A 26 20.62 2.79 26.55
N PRO A 27 21.93 3.10 26.70
CA PRO A 27 23.07 2.25 26.32
C PRO A 27 23.32 1.00 27.19
N ASP A 28 22.67 0.88 28.34
CA ASP A 28 22.93 -0.17 29.34
C ASP A 28 22.08 -1.44 29.14
N ASN A 29 20.96 -1.32 28.42
CA ASN A 29 20.06 -2.45 28.16
C ASN A 29 20.31 -3.10 26.81
N ARG A 30 21.40 -3.87 26.75
CA ARG A 30 21.84 -4.70 25.60
C ARG A 30 20.90 -5.87 25.24
N ARG A 31 19.60 -5.74 25.51
CA ARG A 31 18.55 -6.75 25.25
C ARG A 31 17.64 -6.31 24.11
N TRP A 32 18.16 -6.33 22.90
CA TRP A 32 17.44 -5.99 21.65
C TRP A 32 16.51 -7.12 21.19
N LYS A 33 15.56 -7.52 22.03
CA LYS A 33 14.52 -8.48 21.64
C LYS A 33 13.27 -7.72 21.22
N ALA A 34 13.04 -7.66 19.92
CA ALA A 34 11.83 -7.04 19.36
C ALA A 34 10.53 -7.65 19.92
N SER A 35 10.56 -8.92 20.33
CA SER A 35 9.42 -9.60 20.95
C SER A 35 9.12 -9.16 22.39
N THR A 36 10.05 -8.47 23.06
CA THR A 36 9.87 -7.97 24.44
C THR A 36 9.66 -6.46 24.51
N ALA A 37 9.86 -5.74 23.39
CA ALA A 37 9.64 -4.30 23.31
C ALA A 37 8.12 -4.01 23.41
N LYS A 38 7.76 -3.10 24.33
CA LYS A 38 6.36 -2.67 24.51
C LYS A 38 5.96 -1.60 23.50
N ASP A 39 6.90 -0.76 23.08
CA ASP A 39 6.66 0.25 22.06
C ASP A 39 6.88 -0.33 20.65
N PRO A 40 5.91 -0.23 19.72
CA PRO A 40 6.08 -0.64 18.33
C PRO A 40 7.27 0.02 17.63
N PHE A 41 7.63 1.25 17.99
CA PHE A 41 8.75 1.99 17.42
C PHE A 41 10.09 1.44 17.88
N GLU A 42 10.22 1.08 19.15
CA GLU A 42 11.40 0.39 19.68
C GLU A 42 11.53 -0.99 19.05
N ALA A 43 10.43 -1.74 18.93
CA ALA A 43 10.41 -3.04 18.26
C ALA A 43 10.84 -2.93 16.79
N SER A 44 10.37 -1.91 16.07
CA SER A 44 10.74 -1.60 14.70
C SER A 44 12.25 -1.35 14.58
N PHE A 45 12.77 -0.47 15.42
CA PHE A 45 14.19 -0.12 15.42
C PHE A 45 15.08 -1.31 15.79
N ALA A 46 14.67 -2.11 16.77
CA ALA A 46 15.39 -3.33 17.17
C ALA A 46 15.48 -4.35 16.03
N LEU A 47 14.42 -4.52 15.23
CA LEU A 47 14.47 -5.38 14.03
C LEU A 47 15.37 -4.79 12.94
N LEU A 48 15.29 -3.47 12.71
CA LEU A 48 16.10 -2.79 11.72
C LEU A 48 17.60 -2.94 12.00
N ALA A 49 18.03 -2.52 13.19
CA ALA A 49 19.44 -2.50 13.58
C ALA A 49 19.94 -3.92 13.94
N GLY A 50 19.10 -4.72 14.60
CA GLY A 50 19.46 -6.06 15.06
C GLY A 50 19.69 -7.04 13.93
N ILE A 51 18.83 -7.08 12.90
CA ILE A 51 19.01 -7.98 11.75
C ILE A 51 20.23 -7.55 10.91
N ALA A 52 20.41 -6.24 10.75
CA ALA A 52 21.57 -5.71 10.04
C ALA A 52 22.89 -5.97 10.78
N TYR A 53 22.86 -6.11 12.11
CA TYR A 53 24.00 -6.48 12.96
C TYR A 53 24.27 -7.97 12.99
N LEU A 54 23.24 -8.79 13.20
CA LEU A 54 23.38 -10.24 13.30
C LEU A 54 23.86 -10.87 11.99
N GLN A 55 23.52 -10.28 10.86
CA GLN A 55 23.85 -10.77 9.52
C GLN A 55 23.57 -12.29 9.31
N PRO A 56 22.34 -12.76 9.56
CA PRO A 56 22.03 -14.19 9.49
C PRO A 56 22.05 -14.78 8.08
N PHE A 57 22.01 -13.94 7.04
CA PHE A 57 21.99 -14.35 5.64
C PHE A 57 23.31 -14.01 4.93
N ILE A 58 23.62 -14.74 3.86
CA ILE A 58 24.80 -14.48 3.02
C ILE A 58 24.72 -13.10 2.35
N ASP A 59 23.52 -12.71 1.89
CA ASP A 59 23.22 -11.38 1.36
C ASP A 59 21.80 -10.98 1.77
N GLY A 60 21.50 -9.68 1.72
CA GLY A 60 20.16 -9.15 1.90
C GLY A 60 19.85 -8.70 3.31
N ASN A 61 20.75 -8.89 4.29
CA ASN A 61 20.52 -8.52 5.70
C ASN A 61 19.97 -7.11 5.89
N LYS A 62 20.56 -6.12 5.21
CA LYS A 62 20.11 -4.71 5.27
C LYS A 62 18.75 -4.49 4.61
N ARG A 63 18.37 -5.28 3.62
CA ARG A 63 17.03 -5.23 2.97
C ARG A 63 15.99 -5.90 3.88
N THR A 64 16.35 -7.06 4.43
CA THR A 64 15.51 -7.82 5.37
C THR A 64 15.23 -7.02 6.64
N GLY A 65 16.23 -6.39 7.25
CA GLY A 65 16.04 -5.55 8.43
C GLY A 65 15.04 -4.41 8.19
N ARG A 66 15.16 -3.73 7.04
CA ARG A 66 14.21 -2.66 6.63
C ARG A 66 12.79 -3.16 6.38
N LEU A 67 12.65 -4.37 5.86
CA LEU A 67 11.34 -4.96 5.62
C LEU A 67 10.70 -5.39 6.95
N LEU A 68 11.47 -6.07 7.80
CA LEU A 68 10.98 -6.60 9.07
C LEU A 68 10.66 -5.50 10.09
N SER A 69 11.36 -4.37 10.07
CA SER A 69 11.07 -3.23 10.95
C SER A 69 9.63 -2.72 10.81
N ASN A 70 8.99 -2.92 9.66
CA ASN A 70 7.61 -2.50 9.43
C ASN A 70 6.57 -3.42 10.08
N ILE A 71 6.91 -4.67 10.43
CA ILE A 71 5.97 -5.62 11.04
C ILE A 71 5.33 -5.08 12.33
N PRO A 72 6.09 -4.62 13.35
CA PRO A 72 5.51 -4.11 14.58
C PRO A 72 4.65 -2.87 14.37
N LEU A 73 5.03 -1.98 13.44
CA LEU A 73 4.26 -0.78 13.11
C LEU A 73 2.92 -1.12 12.47
N LEU A 74 2.93 -1.99 11.46
CA LEU A 74 1.73 -2.44 10.77
C LEU A 74 0.79 -3.21 11.71
N LYS A 75 1.31 -4.03 12.62
CA LYS A 75 0.51 -4.71 13.65
C LYS A 75 -0.17 -3.73 14.61
N ALA A 76 0.44 -2.57 14.85
CA ALA A 76 -0.12 -1.51 15.67
C ALA A 76 -1.01 -0.54 14.87
N GLY A 77 -1.22 -0.76 13.57
CA GLY A 77 -1.98 0.15 12.71
C GLY A 77 -1.26 1.46 12.36
N LEU A 78 0.05 1.53 12.61
CA LEU A 78 0.87 2.71 12.34
C LEU A 78 1.42 2.69 10.91
N PRO A 79 1.69 3.87 10.31
CA PRO A 79 2.36 3.95 9.02
C PRO A 79 3.68 3.15 8.99
N PRO A 80 4.00 2.48 7.87
CA PRO A 80 5.30 1.82 7.73
C PRO A 80 6.42 2.85 7.54
N VAL A 81 7.64 2.49 7.94
CA VAL A 81 8.83 3.32 7.68
C VAL A 81 9.15 3.30 6.20
N SER A 82 9.22 4.50 5.61
CA SER A 82 9.73 4.71 4.26
C SER A 82 11.14 5.28 4.31
N PHE A 83 12.06 4.63 3.59
CA PHE A 83 13.45 5.07 3.48
C PHE A 83 13.65 6.17 2.43
N ILE A 84 12.58 6.62 1.75
CA ILE A 84 12.64 7.71 0.78
C ILE A 84 13.00 9.03 1.48
N GLY A 85 12.46 9.27 2.68
CA GLY A 85 12.76 10.46 3.48
C GLY A 85 14.02 10.34 4.34
N VAL A 86 14.64 9.15 4.39
CA VAL A 86 15.84 8.92 5.23
C VAL A 86 17.09 9.28 4.42
N GLY A 87 17.83 10.29 4.89
CA GLY A 87 19.08 10.70 4.24
C GLY A 87 20.08 9.55 4.13
N ARG A 88 20.51 9.20 2.91
CA ARG A 88 21.41 8.07 2.65
C ARG A 88 22.72 8.17 3.45
N ALA A 89 23.28 9.37 3.55
CA ALA A 89 24.51 9.63 4.31
C ALA A 89 24.29 9.46 5.82
N ALA A 90 23.21 10.03 6.36
CA ALA A 90 22.85 9.91 7.77
C ALA A 90 22.58 8.44 8.16
N TYR A 91 21.85 7.70 7.32
CA TYR A 91 21.65 6.26 7.51
C TYR A 91 22.96 5.49 7.46
N GLY A 92 23.83 5.77 6.48
CA GLY A 92 25.14 5.12 6.36
C GLY A 92 26.01 5.36 7.59
N LEU A 93 26.11 6.61 8.02
CA LEU A 93 26.87 6.99 9.21
C LEU A 93 26.28 6.37 10.48
N GLY A 94 24.96 6.45 10.66
CA GLY A 94 24.28 5.84 11.82
C GLY A 94 24.48 4.32 11.88
N MET A 95 24.45 3.64 10.74
CA MET A 95 24.77 2.21 10.67
C MET A 95 26.23 1.92 11.04
N THR A 96 27.18 2.73 10.57
CA THR A 96 28.60 2.60 10.94
C THR A 96 28.81 2.85 12.43
N THR A 97 28.23 3.91 12.99
CA THR A 97 28.28 4.21 14.42
C THR A 97 27.71 3.06 15.25
N TRP A 98 26.63 2.46 14.79
CA TRP A 98 26.08 1.26 15.43
C TRP A 98 27.04 0.07 15.38
N TYR A 99 27.69 -0.18 14.24
CA TYR A 99 28.62 -1.30 14.08
C TYR A 99 29.90 -1.15 14.91
N GLU A 100 30.45 0.06 14.98
CA GLU A 100 31.76 0.31 15.58
C GLU A 100 31.65 0.67 17.07
N LEU A 101 30.66 1.48 17.43
CA LEU A 101 30.54 2.07 18.77
C LEU A 101 29.38 1.49 19.56
N ALA A 102 28.55 0.64 18.95
CA ALA A 102 27.28 0.17 19.53
C ALA A 102 26.36 1.33 19.98
N ASP A 103 26.51 2.51 19.37
CA ASP A 103 25.68 3.68 19.63
C ASP A 103 24.56 3.76 18.57
N THR A 104 23.32 3.76 19.05
CA THR A 104 22.11 3.79 18.23
C THR A 104 21.55 5.18 18.01
N SER A 105 22.07 6.20 18.69
CA SER A 105 21.51 7.56 18.71
C SER A 105 21.41 8.15 17.29
N TYR A 106 22.50 8.10 16.53
CA TYR A 106 22.56 8.62 15.16
C TYR A 106 21.63 7.88 14.19
N LEU A 107 21.60 6.55 14.26
CA LEU A 107 20.73 5.75 13.41
C LEU A 107 19.26 5.99 13.76
N GLY A 108 18.96 6.07 15.06
CA GLY A 108 17.64 6.35 15.59
C GLY A 108 17.10 7.70 15.11
N GLU A 109 17.91 8.75 15.21
CA GLU A 109 17.56 10.09 14.76
C GLU A 109 17.29 10.13 13.24
N ALA A 110 18.18 9.56 12.43
CA ALA A 110 18.01 9.52 10.98
C ALA A 110 16.71 8.81 10.55
N ILE A 111 16.34 7.73 11.25
CA ILE A 111 15.10 7.00 10.97
C ILE A 111 13.88 7.79 11.45
N ALA A 112 13.94 8.38 12.64
CA ALA A 112 12.85 9.19 13.18
C ALA A 112 12.52 10.39 12.29
N GLU A 113 13.54 11.08 11.77
CA GLU A 113 13.37 12.20 10.84
C GLU A 113 12.74 11.75 9.52
N GLY A 114 13.26 10.69 8.90
CA GLY A 114 12.69 10.17 7.66
C GLY A 114 11.25 9.64 7.84
N TYR A 115 10.94 9.08 9.00
CA TYR A 115 9.59 8.66 9.34
C TYR A 115 8.64 9.87 9.46
N ALA A 116 9.05 10.93 10.16
CA ALA A 116 8.25 12.15 10.32
C ALA A 116 7.92 12.81 8.97
N ILE A 117 8.84 12.75 8.00
CA ILE A 117 8.62 13.27 6.64
C ILE A 117 7.57 12.44 5.88
N THR A 118 7.57 11.11 6.05
CA THR A 118 6.83 10.20 5.16
C THR A 118 5.51 9.71 5.75
N ALA A 119 5.39 9.61 7.08
CA ALA A 119 4.19 9.11 7.76
C ALA A 119 2.91 9.89 7.41
N PRO A 120 2.89 11.24 7.30
CA PRO A 120 1.68 11.98 6.96
C PRO A 120 1.11 11.62 5.58
N SER A 121 1.98 11.34 4.60
CA SER A 121 1.54 10.92 3.25
C SER A 121 0.79 9.59 3.27
N TYR A 122 1.12 8.69 4.20
CA TYR A 122 0.38 7.43 4.38
C TYR A 122 -1.01 7.66 4.97
N LEU A 123 -1.16 8.59 5.92
CA LEU A 123 -2.46 8.95 6.49
C LEU A 123 -3.40 9.55 5.44
N VAL A 124 -2.88 10.38 4.54
CA VAL A 124 -3.65 10.91 3.40
C VAL A 124 -3.97 9.80 2.39
N ALA A 125 -3.05 8.86 2.17
CA ALA A 125 -3.30 7.74 1.28
C ALA A 125 -4.36 6.77 1.84
N THR A 126 -4.43 6.56 3.16
CA THR A 126 -5.44 5.68 3.77
C THR A 126 -6.83 6.30 3.82
N THR A 127 -6.96 7.63 3.89
CA THR A 127 -8.27 8.29 3.80
C THR A 127 -8.84 8.28 2.38
N THR A 128 -7.98 8.20 1.37
CA THR A 128 -8.35 8.29 -0.05
C THR A 128 -8.43 6.95 -0.77
N LYS A 129 -7.63 5.95 -0.38
CA LYS A 129 -7.63 4.62 -1.00
C LYS A 129 -8.46 3.62 -0.20
N ARG A 130 -9.51 3.10 -0.85
CA ARG A 130 -10.22 1.88 -0.43
C ARG A 130 -9.19 0.76 -0.24
N VAL A 131 -9.19 0.11 0.92
CA VAL A 131 -8.42 -1.12 1.13
C VAL A 131 -8.95 -2.17 0.15
N PRO A 132 -8.14 -2.65 -0.82
CA PRO A 132 -8.60 -3.66 -1.75
C PRO A 132 -8.98 -4.93 -1.00
N ARG A 133 -10.13 -5.52 -1.32
CA ARG A 133 -10.53 -6.81 -0.75
C ARG A 133 -9.57 -7.90 -1.24
N SER A 134 -9.50 -9.00 -0.49
CA SER A 134 -8.55 -10.09 -0.79
C SER A 134 -8.72 -10.67 -2.20
N VAL A 135 -9.96 -10.73 -2.70
CA VAL A 135 -10.29 -11.15 -4.06
C VAL A 135 -9.70 -10.24 -5.13
N GLU A 136 -9.71 -8.91 -4.93
CA GLU A 136 -9.16 -7.93 -5.89
C GLU A 136 -7.64 -8.05 -6.03
N ILE A 137 -6.95 -8.38 -4.93
CA ILE A 137 -5.50 -8.61 -4.94
C ILE A 137 -5.18 -9.93 -5.62
N ARG A 138 -5.91 -11.00 -5.25
CA ARG A 138 -5.70 -12.36 -5.79
C ARG A 138 -5.98 -12.41 -7.30
N MET A 139 -7.04 -11.73 -7.74
CA MET A 139 -7.52 -11.75 -9.11
C MET A 139 -6.94 -10.65 -9.99
N ARG A 140 -6.03 -9.82 -9.48
CA ARG A 140 -5.47 -8.66 -10.21
C ARG A 140 -5.03 -9.01 -11.62
N ARG A 141 -4.22 -10.07 -11.80
CA ARG A 141 -3.72 -10.45 -13.12
C ARG A 141 -4.86 -10.81 -14.08
N ARG A 142 -5.85 -11.56 -13.58
CA ARG A 142 -7.01 -11.96 -14.38
C ARG A 142 -7.93 -10.78 -14.68
N LEU A 143 -8.03 -9.81 -13.78
CA LEU A 143 -8.68 -8.52 -14.03
C LEU A 143 -7.95 -7.74 -15.12
N ASP A 144 -6.62 -7.64 -15.06
CA ASP A 144 -5.81 -6.95 -16.07
C ASP A 144 -5.97 -7.62 -17.45
N ASP A 145 -5.95 -8.95 -17.51
CA ASP A 145 -6.15 -9.73 -18.74
C ASP A 145 -7.57 -9.52 -19.31
N ALA A 146 -8.61 -9.59 -18.46
CA ALA A 146 -10.00 -9.34 -18.86
C ALA A 146 -10.21 -7.90 -19.35
N VAL A 147 -9.53 -6.91 -18.74
CA VAL A 147 -9.59 -5.51 -19.19
C VAL A 147 -8.96 -5.37 -20.56
N ALA A 148 -7.81 -6.02 -20.80
CA ALA A 148 -7.17 -6.02 -22.12
C ALA A 148 -8.04 -6.69 -23.20
N GLU A 149 -8.67 -7.81 -22.87
CA GLU A 149 -9.60 -8.52 -23.75
C GLU A 149 -10.83 -7.66 -24.06
N TYR A 150 -11.44 -7.05 -23.04
CA TYR A 150 -12.58 -6.16 -23.24
C TYR A 150 -12.22 -4.94 -24.09
N LEU A 151 -11.09 -4.27 -23.82
CA LEU A 151 -10.68 -3.08 -24.56
C LEU A 151 -10.30 -3.41 -26.02
N SER A 152 -9.74 -4.59 -26.29
CA SER A 152 -9.44 -5.04 -27.64
C SER A 152 -10.70 -5.43 -28.42
N GLY A 153 -11.65 -6.14 -27.79
CA GLY A 153 -12.92 -6.56 -28.40
C GLY A 153 -14.01 -5.48 -28.45
N ALA A 154 -13.97 -4.48 -27.58
CA ALA A 154 -14.92 -3.37 -27.57
C ALA A 154 -14.82 -2.48 -28.82
N VAL A 155 -13.72 -2.58 -29.58
CA VAL A 155 -13.58 -1.95 -30.90
C VAL A 155 -14.52 -2.57 -31.93
N ASP A 156 -14.82 -3.87 -31.79
CA ASP A 156 -15.60 -4.66 -32.75
C ASP A 156 -17.08 -4.83 -32.35
N SER A 157 -17.43 -4.57 -31.08
CA SER A 157 -18.81 -4.72 -30.57
C SER A 157 -19.14 -3.66 -29.50
N PRO A 158 -19.58 -2.46 -29.92
CA PRO A 158 -19.83 -1.33 -29.01
C PRO A 158 -21.03 -1.50 -28.06
N ASP A 159 -21.86 -2.53 -28.23
CA ASP A 159 -23.04 -2.79 -27.41
C ASP A 159 -22.77 -3.70 -26.19
N LEU A 160 -21.53 -4.21 -26.03
CA LEU A 160 -21.19 -5.09 -24.92
C LEU A 160 -21.06 -4.29 -23.62
N MET A 161 -21.92 -4.56 -22.65
CA MET A 161 -21.83 -3.91 -21.34
C MET A 161 -20.63 -4.45 -20.53
N PRO A 162 -19.81 -3.57 -19.91
CA PRO A 162 -18.66 -4.00 -19.09
C PRO A 162 -19.04 -4.98 -17.98
N SER A 163 -20.21 -4.77 -17.35
CA SER A 163 -20.71 -5.62 -16.27
C SER A 163 -21.07 -7.03 -16.76
N ASP A 164 -21.55 -7.15 -17.99
CA ASP A 164 -22.01 -8.44 -18.53
C ASP A 164 -20.81 -9.25 -19.02
N PHE A 165 -19.83 -8.58 -19.64
CA PHE A 165 -18.53 -9.20 -19.94
C PHE A 165 -17.83 -9.67 -18.67
N ALA A 166 -17.76 -8.82 -17.63
CA ALA A 166 -17.13 -9.21 -16.37
C ALA A 166 -17.84 -10.40 -15.70
N ARG A 167 -19.17 -10.46 -15.72
CA ARG A 167 -19.92 -11.59 -15.17
C ARG A 167 -19.64 -12.90 -15.91
N ASP A 168 -19.48 -12.85 -17.23
CA ASP A 168 -19.12 -14.05 -18.01
C ASP A 168 -17.65 -14.45 -17.79
N ALA A 169 -16.73 -13.48 -17.85
CA ALA A 169 -15.30 -13.70 -17.66
C ALA A 169 -14.94 -14.25 -16.27
N PHE A 170 -15.75 -13.92 -15.25
CA PHE A 170 -15.57 -14.34 -13.85
C PHE A 170 -16.68 -15.26 -13.33
N ARG A 171 -17.38 -15.99 -14.22
CA ARG A 171 -18.50 -16.89 -13.87
C ARG A 171 -18.16 -18.01 -12.87
N ASP A 172 -16.88 -18.27 -12.65
CA ASP A 172 -16.36 -19.22 -11.67
C ASP A 172 -16.33 -18.66 -10.24
N LEU A 173 -16.52 -17.34 -10.07
CA LEU A 173 -16.73 -16.71 -8.78
C LEU A 173 -18.22 -16.67 -8.44
N GLU A 174 -18.55 -16.89 -7.18
CA GLU A 174 -19.93 -16.83 -6.68
C GLU A 174 -20.04 -15.83 -5.52
N GLY A 175 -21.24 -15.28 -5.32
CA GLY A 175 -21.57 -14.42 -4.19
C GLY A 175 -20.82 -13.07 -4.18
N GLU A 176 -20.42 -12.63 -2.98
CA GLU A 176 -19.83 -11.29 -2.77
C GLU A 176 -18.52 -11.09 -3.52
N ASP A 177 -17.74 -12.16 -3.76
CA ASP A 177 -16.48 -12.09 -4.50
C ASP A 177 -16.69 -11.77 -5.99
N LEU A 178 -17.77 -12.25 -6.59
CA LEU A 178 -18.16 -11.91 -7.95
C LEU A 178 -18.57 -10.43 -8.03
N ASP A 179 -19.44 -9.97 -7.13
CA ASP A 179 -19.93 -8.59 -7.12
C ASP A 179 -18.79 -7.58 -6.96
N VAL A 180 -17.83 -7.87 -6.08
CA VAL A 180 -16.62 -7.04 -5.91
C VAL A 180 -15.80 -7.00 -7.19
N THR A 181 -15.54 -8.16 -7.79
CA THR A 181 -14.67 -8.24 -8.98
C THR A 181 -15.31 -7.54 -10.17
N VAL A 182 -16.63 -7.66 -10.34
CA VAL A 182 -17.40 -6.94 -11.37
C VAL A 182 -17.37 -5.43 -11.13
N GLN A 183 -17.53 -4.98 -9.87
CA GLN A 183 -17.45 -3.56 -9.56
C GLN A 183 -16.04 -3.01 -9.81
N SER A 184 -14.99 -3.72 -9.38
CA SER A 184 -13.61 -3.31 -9.61
C SER A 184 -13.27 -3.24 -11.10
N PHE A 185 -13.78 -4.19 -11.90
CA PHE A 185 -13.66 -4.16 -13.35
C PHE A 185 -14.35 -2.92 -13.95
N ALA A 186 -15.59 -2.65 -13.56
CA ALA A 186 -16.35 -1.49 -14.04
C ALA A 186 -15.66 -0.16 -13.67
N ASP A 187 -15.12 -0.05 -12.45
CA ASP A 187 -14.36 1.12 -12.00
C ASP A 187 -13.09 1.35 -12.83
N VAL A 188 -12.37 0.26 -13.17
CA VAL A 188 -11.18 0.34 -14.03
C VAL A 188 -11.55 0.84 -15.42
N ILE A 189 -12.57 0.25 -16.06
CA ILE A 189 -13.04 0.66 -17.39
C ILE A 189 -13.55 2.11 -17.37
N ALA A 190 -14.26 2.54 -16.32
CA ALA A 190 -14.72 3.92 -16.19
C ALA A 190 -13.57 4.94 -16.01
N SER A 191 -12.43 4.50 -15.46
CA SER A 191 -11.23 5.33 -15.25
C SER A 191 -10.22 5.27 -16.41
N ILE A 192 -10.52 4.47 -17.45
CA ILE A 192 -9.60 4.23 -18.57
C ILE A 192 -9.39 5.51 -19.38
N ASN A 193 -8.15 5.77 -19.76
CA ASN A 193 -7.76 6.90 -20.62
C ASN A 193 -6.47 6.56 -21.39
N GLU A 194 -6.10 7.39 -22.36
CA GLU A 194 -4.93 7.16 -23.23
C GLU A 194 -3.62 6.92 -22.46
N LEU A 195 -3.47 7.49 -21.25
CA LEU A 195 -2.27 7.35 -20.43
C LEU A 195 -2.28 6.04 -19.62
N ASN A 196 -3.45 5.62 -19.15
CA ASN A 196 -3.60 4.43 -18.31
C ASN A 196 -3.71 3.12 -19.12
N CYS A 197 -4.06 3.19 -20.41
CA CYS A 197 -4.23 1.99 -21.25
C CYS A 197 -2.95 1.19 -21.48
N VAL A 198 -1.80 1.86 -21.48
CA VAL A 198 -0.50 1.22 -21.63
C VAL A 198 -0.25 0.22 -20.48
N ALA A 199 -0.77 0.48 -19.29
CA ALA A 199 -0.61 -0.41 -18.14
C ALA A 199 -1.31 -1.77 -18.33
N TYR A 200 -2.30 -1.84 -19.22
CA TYR A 200 -3.04 -3.07 -19.57
C TYR A 200 -2.58 -3.67 -20.90
N GLY A 201 -1.48 -3.18 -21.50
CA GLY A 201 -0.92 -3.71 -22.74
C GLY A 201 -1.73 -3.40 -24.00
N VAL A 202 -2.66 -2.45 -23.93
CA VAL A 202 -3.52 -2.04 -25.06
C VAL A 202 -2.96 -0.77 -25.72
N THR A 203 -3.04 -0.70 -27.06
CA THR A 203 -2.63 0.49 -27.80
C THR A 203 -3.57 1.68 -27.52
N PRO A 204 -3.13 2.95 -27.70
CA PRO A 204 -3.96 4.11 -27.35
C PRO A 204 -5.23 4.28 -28.21
N GLU A 205 -5.25 3.70 -29.41
CA GLU A 205 -6.33 3.81 -30.42
C GLU A 205 -7.70 3.29 -29.92
N PRO A 206 -7.83 2.04 -29.43
CA PRO A 206 -9.05 1.54 -28.79
C PRO A 206 -9.57 2.41 -27.65
N CYS A 207 -8.66 2.92 -26.82
CA CYS A 207 -9.02 3.70 -25.63
C CYS A 207 -9.56 5.08 -25.95
N ARG A 208 -9.05 5.71 -27.02
CA ARG A 208 -9.57 6.99 -27.52
C ARG A 208 -11.05 6.89 -27.89
N LYS A 209 -11.47 5.80 -28.53
CA LYS A 209 -12.87 5.57 -28.94
C LYS A 209 -13.81 5.45 -27.74
N ILE A 210 -13.35 4.84 -26.65
CA ILE A 210 -14.11 4.68 -25.40
C ILE A 210 -14.12 5.98 -24.59
N SER A 211 -13.00 6.71 -24.51
CA SER A 211 -12.91 7.95 -23.72
C SER A 211 -13.63 9.15 -24.34
N HIS A 212 -13.74 9.21 -25.67
CA HIS A 212 -14.41 10.31 -26.39
C HIS A 212 -15.91 10.10 -26.63
N GLY A 213 -16.50 8.99 -26.19
CA GLY A 213 -17.94 8.76 -26.35
C GLY A 213 -18.40 8.73 -27.81
N GLU A 214 -17.55 8.26 -28.72
CA GLU A 214 -17.84 8.22 -30.15
C GLU A 214 -18.64 6.96 -30.55
N THR A 215 -19.34 6.35 -29.58
CA THR A 215 -20.59 5.64 -29.84
C THR A 215 -21.68 6.68 -30.01
N ARG A 216 -21.88 7.12 -31.25
CA ARG A 216 -22.96 8.05 -31.65
C ARG A 216 -24.31 7.57 -31.10
N GLY A 217 -24.75 8.24 -30.05
CA GLY A 217 -26.13 8.25 -29.58
C GLY A 217 -26.37 7.46 -28.31
N ARG A 218 -26.07 8.05 -27.14
CA ARG A 218 -27.01 8.16 -26.01
C ARG A 218 -26.44 9.04 -24.89
N PRO A 219 -27.29 9.75 -24.14
CA PRO A 219 -26.87 10.81 -23.24
C PRO A 219 -26.15 10.23 -22.03
N HIS A 220 -25.09 10.92 -21.61
CA HIS A 220 -24.43 10.74 -20.32
C HIS A 220 -25.48 10.69 -19.20
N THR A 221 -25.89 9.49 -18.80
CA THR A 221 -26.48 9.31 -17.48
C THR A 221 -25.31 9.25 -16.53
N ARG A 222 -25.07 10.40 -15.89
CA ARG A 222 -24.39 10.52 -14.60
C ARG A 222 -24.70 9.27 -13.79
N TRP A 223 -23.72 8.37 -13.65
CA TRP A 223 -23.82 7.23 -12.75
C TRP A 223 -24.02 7.77 -11.35
N THR A 224 -25.27 7.84 -10.91
CA THR A 224 -25.59 8.05 -9.51
C THR A 224 -25.08 6.82 -8.78
N VAL A 225 -23.94 6.99 -8.12
CA VAL A 225 -23.49 6.14 -7.02
C VAL A 225 -24.70 6.00 -6.09
N GLY A 226 -25.33 4.83 -6.12
CA GLY A 226 -26.40 4.47 -5.21
C GLY A 226 -25.83 4.57 -3.81
N ARG A 227 -26.19 5.65 -3.12
CA ARG A 227 -25.92 5.85 -1.70
C ARG A 227 -26.73 4.76 -0.99
N LEU A 228 -26.07 3.66 -0.63
CA LEU A 228 -26.62 2.63 0.25
C LEU A 228 -27.03 3.30 1.56
N HIS A 229 -28.33 3.58 1.70
CA HIS A 229 -28.92 3.91 2.98
C HIS A 229 -28.86 2.68 3.86
N LYS A 230 -28.16 2.81 4.99
CA LYS A 230 -28.30 1.91 6.13
C LYS A 230 -29.78 1.86 6.53
N SER A 231 -30.31 0.65 6.66
CA SER A 231 -31.42 0.30 7.55
C SER A 231 -30.96 -0.85 8.41
#